data_AF-A0A517DP05-F1
#
_entry.id   AF-A0A517DP05-F1
#
_cell.length_a   1.000
_cell.length_b   1.000
_cell.length_c   1.000
_cell.angle_alpha   90.00
_cell.angle_beta   90.00
_cell.angle_gamma   90.00
#
_symmetry.space_group_name_H-M   'P 1'
#
loop_
_entity.id
_entity.type
_entity.pdbx_description
1 polymer ?
#
loop_
_entity_poly.entity_id
_entity_poly.type
_entity_poly.pdbx_seq_one_letter_code
_entity_poly.pdbx_strand_id
1 'polypeptide(L)'
;MNNQYRPADMSLWAGRTDSRENYDAFRWHQWMRELNLNNTGSLRFAGKLSFVLLGFCCDEGVRRNHGRTGAAKGPDAIRRELANLPCTFSPEVILFDAGNITCTDGNLEASQAALARAVTQIRRLGFFPLILGGGHELALGHYRGHRDYMTDRKQIPDIGIINFDAHFDLRPFTNGSSSGTMFRQIAKEAGNSGWPFHYLCIGIQRFSNTLELFKTAAQTG
;
A
#
# COMPACT_ATOMS: atom_id res chain seq x y z
N MET A 1 -0.16 17.34 -2.08
CA MET A 1 -1.05 16.26 -1.58
C MET A 1 -2.16 16.86 -0.73
N ASN A 2 -3.26 16.13 -0.50
CA ASN A 2 -4.42 16.58 0.26
C ASN A 2 -4.17 16.50 1.79
N ASN A 3 -5.14 16.95 2.61
CA ASN A 3 -5.10 16.92 4.08
C ASN A 3 -4.87 15.54 4.71
N GLN A 4 -5.07 14.44 3.97
CA GLN A 4 -4.79 13.08 4.48
C GLN A 4 -3.30 12.72 4.50
N TYR A 5 -2.42 13.47 3.83
CA TYR A 5 -1.00 13.14 3.73
C TYR A 5 -0.17 13.83 4.82
N ARG A 6 0.73 13.07 5.44
CA ARG A 6 1.73 13.54 6.39
C ARG A 6 3.12 13.09 5.94
N PRO A 7 4.13 13.99 5.90
CA PRO A 7 5.53 13.62 5.65
C PRO A 7 6.05 12.59 6.66
N ALA A 8 7.18 11.95 6.34
CA ALA A 8 7.77 10.94 7.20
C ALA A 8 8.26 11.53 8.53
N ASP A 9 7.98 10.83 9.62
CA ASP A 9 8.64 11.08 10.90
C ASP A 9 9.95 10.30 10.93
N MET A 10 11.05 10.97 10.57
CA MET A 10 12.37 10.34 10.52
C MET A 10 12.90 9.92 11.89
N SER A 11 12.29 10.35 13.00
CA SER A 11 12.67 9.87 14.34
C SER A 11 12.33 8.39 14.57
N LEU A 12 11.43 7.81 13.77
CA LEU A 12 11.12 6.38 13.79
C LEU A 12 12.28 5.51 13.26
N TRP A 13 13.18 6.10 12.47
CA TRP A 13 14.36 5.45 11.91
C TRP A 13 15.55 5.68 12.85
N ALA A 14 15.53 4.97 13.97
CA ALA A 14 16.59 4.99 14.97
C ALA A 14 16.92 3.55 15.42
N GLY A 15 18.17 3.32 15.80
CA GLY A 15 18.63 1.96 16.11
C GLY A 15 20.12 1.91 16.44
N ARG A 16 20.62 0.68 16.60
CA ARG A 16 22.04 0.41 16.85
C ARG A 16 22.87 0.87 15.65
N THR A 17 24.05 1.40 15.91
CA THR A 17 25.02 1.74 14.84
C THR A 17 26.28 0.94 15.08
N ASP A 18 26.58 0.01 14.18
CA ASP A 18 27.77 -0.84 14.25
C ASP A 18 29.00 -0.18 13.59
N SER A 19 28.78 0.62 12.53
CA SER A 19 29.79 1.47 11.91
C SER A 19 29.13 2.71 11.29
N ARG A 20 29.88 3.82 11.21
CA ARG A 20 29.44 5.05 10.52
C ARG A 20 29.97 5.17 9.09
N GLU A 21 30.91 4.31 8.71
CA GLU A 21 31.64 4.42 7.44
C GLU A 21 31.57 3.14 6.60
N ASN A 22 31.46 1.97 7.25
CA ASN A 22 31.37 0.69 6.56
C ASN A 22 29.90 0.34 6.25
N TYR A 23 29.52 0.41 4.96
CA TYR A 23 28.18 0.05 4.49
C TYR A 23 27.77 -1.38 4.88
N ASP A 24 28.70 -2.34 4.88
CA ASP A 24 28.38 -3.74 5.20
C ASP A 24 27.94 -3.93 6.66
N ALA A 25 28.15 -2.91 7.50
CA ALA A 25 27.68 -2.83 8.88
C ALA A 25 26.50 -1.86 9.08
N PHE A 26 25.92 -1.34 8.00
CA PHE A 26 24.77 -0.44 8.08
C PHE A 26 23.49 -1.21 8.36
N ARG A 27 22.55 -0.49 8.98
CA ARG A 27 21.17 -0.91 9.19
C ARG A 27 20.23 0.05 8.45
N TRP A 28 18.98 -0.35 8.30
CA TRP A 28 18.01 0.37 7.47
C TRP A 28 17.85 1.84 7.88
N HIS A 29 17.90 2.15 9.18
CA HIS A 29 17.84 3.54 9.65
C HIS A 29 18.98 4.43 9.15
N GLN A 30 20.17 3.89 8.92
CA GLN A 30 21.30 4.62 8.33
C GLN A 30 21.15 4.83 6.82
N TRP A 31 20.29 4.03 6.17
CA TRP A 31 20.12 4.04 4.72
C TRP A 31 18.81 4.70 4.25
N MET A 32 17.85 4.87 5.15
CA MET A 32 16.54 5.44 4.85
C MET A 32 16.62 6.95 4.60
N ARG A 33 15.99 7.41 3.52
CA ARG A 33 15.94 8.83 3.14
C ARG A 33 14.51 9.35 3.18
N GLU A 34 14.33 10.60 3.57
CA GLU A 34 13.01 11.23 3.50
C GLU A 34 12.61 11.51 2.04
N LEU A 35 11.34 11.26 1.69
CA LEU A 35 10.72 11.72 0.45
C LEU A 35 9.41 12.46 0.75
N ASN A 36 9.41 13.78 0.68
CA ASN A 36 8.19 14.55 0.87
C ASN A 36 7.38 14.66 -0.43
N LEU A 37 6.22 14.01 -0.52
CA LEU A 37 5.36 14.04 -1.72
C LEU A 37 4.71 15.41 -1.98
N ASN A 38 4.69 16.33 -1.01
CA ASN A 38 4.28 17.72 -1.26
C ASN A 38 5.36 18.54 -1.96
N ASN A 39 6.63 18.12 -1.87
CA ASN A 39 7.75 18.81 -2.48
C ASN A 39 8.76 17.80 -3.02
N THR A 40 8.46 17.27 -4.20
CA THR A 40 9.33 16.30 -4.88
C THR A 40 10.44 16.97 -5.69
N GLY A 41 10.48 18.31 -5.77
CA GLY A 41 11.45 19.06 -6.57
C GLY A 41 11.59 18.54 -8.02
N SER A 42 12.82 18.57 -8.53
CA SER A 42 13.22 17.97 -9.82
C SER A 42 13.65 16.50 -9.68
N LEU A 43 13.33 15.85 -8.56
CA LEU A 43 13.78 14.50 -8.29
C LEU A 43 13.24 13.54 -9.37
N ARG A 44 14.15 13.03 -10.20
CA ARG A 44 13.89 12.02 -11.22
C ARG A 44 14.93 10.94 -11.01
N PHE A 45 14.49 9.71 -10.81
CA PHE A 45 15.42 8.63 -10.60
C PHE A 45 16.10 8.23 -11.91
N ALA A 46 17.43 8.20 -11.89
CA ALA A 46 18.28 7.73 -12.99
C ALA A 46 19.08 6.47 -12.59
N GLY A 47 18.83 5.88 -11.43
CA GLY A 47 19.50 4.66 -10.96
C GLY A 47 18.75 3.37 -11.34
N LYS A 48 19.24 2.23 -10.85
CA LYS A 48 18.68 0.90 -11.19
C LYS A 48 17.45 0.49 -10.39
N LEU A 49 17.39 0.77 -9.08
CA LEU A 49 16.26 0.35 -8.23
C LEU A 49 16.04 1.29 -7.02
N SER A 50 14.79 1.69 -6.79
CA SER A 50 14.41 2.53 -5.64
C SER A 50 13.04 2.12 -5.09
N PHE A 51 12.98 1.91 -3.79
CA PHE A 51 11.76 1.58 -3.06
C PHE A 51 11.31 2.77 -2.20
N VAL A 52 10.00 3.00 -2.16
CA VAL A 52 9.39 4.06 -1.36
C VAL A 52 8.39 3.42 -0.41
N LEU A 53 8.69 3.44 0.88
CA LEU A 53 7.74 3.09 1.93
C LEU A 53 6.70 4.21 2.05
N LEU A 54 5.42 3.85 2.07
CA LEU A 54 4.33 4.76 2.36
C LEU A 54 3.34 4.07 3.29
N GLY A 55 3.04 4.68 4.44
CA GLY A 55 2.07 4.13 5.37
C GLY A 55 0.64 4.52 5.02
N PHE A 56 -0.30 3.63 5.29
CA PHE A 56 -1.73 3.87 5.24
C PHE A 56 -2.32 3.66 6.64
N CYS A 57 -2.27 4.69 7.49
CA CYS A 57 -2.72 4.66 8.87
C CYS A 57 -4.25 4.75 8.95
N CYS A 58 -4.92 3.65 8.62
CA CYS A 58 -6.38 3.53 8.60
C CYS A 58 -6.82 2.10 8.98
N ASP A 59 -7.84 2.02 9.83
CA ASP A 59 -8.55 0.79 10.19
C ASP A 59 -10.08 1.01 10.21
N GLU A 60 -10.54 2.06 9.53
CA GLU A 60 -11.96 2.39 9.40
C GLU A 60 -12.70 1.31 8.60
N GLY A 61 -12.06 0.72 7.59
CA GLY A 61 -12.62 -0.42 6.86
C GLY A 61 -12.71 -1.66 7.73
N VAL A 62 -11.75 -1.88 8.64
CA VAL A 62 -11.81 -2.95 9.65
C VAL A 62 -13.02 -2.74 10.57
N ARG A 63 -13.22 -1.51 11.07
CA ARG A 63 -14.39 -1.16 11.90
C ARG A 63 -15.70 -1.40 11.15
N ARG A 64 -15.79 -0.95 9.88
CA ARG A 64 -16.96 -1.16 9.00
C ARG A 64 -17.22 -2.64 8.69
N ASN A 65 -16.19 -3.48 8.76
CA ASN A 65 -16.27 -4.93 8.56
C ASN A 65 -16.34 -5.71 9.89
N HIS A 66 -16.72 -5.06 11.00
CA HIS A 66 -16.90 -5.65 12.32
C HIS A 66 -15.64 -6.30 12.93
N GLY A 67 -14.46 -5.89 12.47
CA GLY A 67 -13.18 -6.32 13.03
C GLY A 67 -12.78 -5.49 14.26
N ARG A 68 -11.63 -5.84 14.84
CA ARG A 68 -11.00 -5.10 15.93
C ARG A 68 -10.08 -4.03 15.37
N THR A 69 -10.31 -2.76 15.72
CA THR A 69 -9.44 -1.65 15.32
C THR A 69 -8.08 -1.72 16.02
N GLY A 70 -7.10 -1.00 15.48
CA GLY A 70 -5.71 -0.98 15.92
C GLY A 70 -4.73 -0.99 14.75
N ALA A 71 -5.15 -1.46 13.57
CA ALA A 71 -4.28 -1.59 12.42
C ALA A 71 -3.75 -0.22 11.92
N ALA A 72 -4.44 0.90 12.19
CA ALA A 72 -3.93 2.23 11.87
C ALA A 72 -2.57 2.57 12.52
N LYS A 73 -2.18 1.86 13.59
CA LYS A 73 -0.86 1.96 14.26
C LYS A 73 0.23 1.09 13.60
N GLY A 74 -0.17 0.19 12.71
CA GLY A 74 0.70 -0.77 12.02
C GLY A 74 1.87 -0.12 11.28
N PRO A 75 1.68 0.94 10.48
CA PRO A 75 2.77 1.51 9.68
C PRO A 75 3.96 1.95 10.53
N ASP A 76 3.70 2.68 11.62
CA ASP A 76 4.78 3.17 12.49
C ASP A 76 5.38 2.05 13.34
N ALA A 77 4.61 1.04 13.73
CA ALA A 77 5.14 -0.14 14.41
C ALA A 77 6.11 -0.92 13.51
N ILE A 78 5.72 -1.16 12.25
CA ILE A 78 6.54 -1.86 11.25
C ILE A 78 7.84 -1.08 11.01
N ARG A 79 7.79 0.25 10.87
CA ARG A 79 9.00 1.08 10.70
C ARG A 79 10.02 0.88 11.82
N ARG A 80 9.57 0.88 13.08
CA ARG A 80 10.46 0.66 14.23
C ARG A 80 11.13 -0.70 14.20
N GLU A 81 10.41 -1.75 13.81
CA GLU A 81 10.98 -3.10 13.65
C GLU A 81 11.97 -3.16 12.49
N LEU A 82 11.65 -2.53 11.35
CA LEU A 82 12.54 -2.49 10.18
C LEU A 82 13.80 -1.66 10.42
N ALA A 83 13.73 -0.59 11.21
CA ALA A 83 14.81 0.38 11.40
C ALA A 83 16.14 -0.24 11.80
N ASN A 84 16.09 -1.27 12.66
CA ASN A 84 17.27 -1.91 13.20
C ASN A 84 17.72 -3.15 12.39
N LEU A 85 17.07 -3.48 11.27
CA LEU A 85 17.50 -4.59 10.43
C LEU A 85 18.80 -4.24 9.68
N PRO A 86 19.73 -5.19 9.49
CA PRO A 86 20.91 -4.98 8.65
C PRO A 86 20.54 -4.69 7.20
N CYS A 87 21.36 -3.87 6.52
CA CYS A 87 21.33 -3.74 5.07
C CYS A 87 21.92 -5.01 4.45
N THR A 88 21.07 -5.86 3.88
CA THR A 88 21.45 -7.12 3.21
C THR A 88 21.40 -7.03 1.68
N PHE A 89 21.35 -5.81 1.17
CA PHE A 89 21.25 -5.47 -0.26
C PHE A 89 22.42 -4.59 -0.68
N SER A 90 22.59 -4.38 -1.99
CA SER A 90 23.62 -3.51 -2.54
C SER A 90 23.33 -2.02 -2.29
N PRO A 91 24.35 -1.15 -2.13
CA PRO A 91 24.18 0.31 -2.10
C PRO A 91 23.47 0.90 -3.33
N GLU A 92 23.33 0.16 -4.44
CA GLU A 92 22.55 0.60 -5.59
C GLU A 92 21.03 0.65 -5.30
N VAL A 93 20.55 -0.05 -4.26
CA VAL A 93 19.16 -0.03 -3.81
C VAL A 93 18.93 1.16 -2.90
N ILE A 94 18.13 2.14 -3.34
CA ILE A 94 17.80 3.31 -2.54
C ILE A 94 16.45 3.11 -1.85
N LEU A 95 16.39 3.43 -0.56
CA LEU A 95 15.16 3.40 0.24
C LEU A 95 14.72 4.81 0.59
N PHE A 96 13.44 5.08 0.40
CA PHE A 96 12.79 6.30 0.84
C PHE A 96 11.61 5.98 1.76
N ASP A 97 11.38 6.86 2.74
CA ASP A 97 10.13 6.92 3.48
C ASP A 97 9.36 8.16 3.03
N ALA A 98 8.18 7.92 2.46
CA ALA A 98 7.28 8.96 2.01
C ALA A 98 6.28 9.41 3.09
N GLY A 99 6.32 8.85 4.29
CA GLY A 99 5.41 9.19 5.37
C GLY A 99 4.10 8.42 5.30
N ASN A 100 3.00 9.07 5.65
CA ASN A 100 1.73 8.40 5.93
C ASN A 100 0.55 9.08 5.22
N ILE A 101 -0.41 8.25 4.80
CA ILE A 101 -1.79 8.65 4.52
C ILE A 101 -2.64 8.27 5.73
N THR A 102 -3.43 9.21 6.25
CA THR A 102 -4.24 9.04 7.46
C THR A 102 -5.73 9.08 7.16
N CYS A 103 -6.54 8.48 8.03
CA CYS A 103 -8.01 8.52 7.98
C CYS A 103 -8.57 8.99 9.33
N THR A 104 -8.43 10.28 9.65
CA THR A 104 -8.82 10.84 10.96
C THR A 104 -10.28 11.27 11.04
N ASP A 105 -10.95 11.43 9.90
CA ASP A 105 -12.33 11.90 9.76
C ASP A 105 -13.33 10.77 9.48
N GLY A 106 -12.88 9.51 9.48
CA GLY A 106 -13.68 8.34 9.13
C GLY A 106 -14.03 8.22 7.64
N ASN A 107 -13.50 9.11 6.79
CA ASN A 107 -13.74 9.10 5.35
C ASN A 107 -12.73 8.17 4.64
N LEU A 108 -12.98 6.86 4.75
CA LEU A 108 -12.15 5.82 4.14
C LEU A 108 -11.94 6.05 2.65
N GLU A 109 -13.01 6.39 1.92
CA GLU A 109 -12.97 6.62 0.48
C GLU A 109 -12.01 7.75 0.10
N ALA A 110 -12.04 8.86 0.85
CA ALA A 110 -11.12 9.98 0.64
C ALA A 110 -9.66 9.59 0.94
N SER A 111 -9.41 8.81 2.00
CA SER A 111 -8.08 8.28 2.32
C SER A 111 -7.57 7.29 1.27
N GLN A 112 -8.42 6.39 0.75
CA GLN A 112 -8.07 5.50 -0.35
C GLN A 112 -7.74 6.28 -1.63
N ALA A 113 -8.49 7.34 -1.93
CA ALA A 113 -8.18 8.22 -3.04
C ALA A 113 -6.86 9.00 -2.83
N ALA A 114 -6.55 9.39 -1.60
CA ALA A 114 -5.27 10.01 -1.26
C ALA A 114 -4.10 9.03 -1.41
N LEU A 115 -4.29 7.77 -1.00
CA LEU A 115 -3.32 6.70 -1.22
C LEU A 115 -3.09 6.45 -2.71
N ALA A 116 -4.16 6.38 -3.52
CA ALA A 116 -4.05 6.23 -4.97
C ALA A 116 -3.19 7.35 -5.58
N ARG A 117 -3.49 8.62 -5.27
CA ARG A 117 -2.69 9.76 -5.73
C ARG A 117 -1.22 9.67 -5.32
N ALA A 118 -0.95 9.25 -4.08
CA ALA A 118 0.42 9.08 -3.57
C ALA A 118 1.17 8.01 -4.38
N VAL A 119 0.55 6.84 -4.58
CA VAL A 119 1.09 5.73 -5.36
C VAL A 119 1.35 6.17 -6.80
N THR A 120 0.39 6.82 -7.45
CA THR A 120 0.56 7.36 -8.81
C THR A 120 1.75 8.31 -8.89
N GLN A 121 1.90 9.21 -7.92
CA GLN A 121 3.02 10.15 -7.87
C GLN A 121 4.36 9.43 -7.70
N ILE A 122 4.45 8.45 -6.79
CA ILE A 122 5.65 7.62 -6.60
C ILE A 122 6.02 6.91 -7.92
N ARG A 123 5.04 6.32 -8.62
CA ARG A 123 5.27 5.68 -9.92
C ARG A 123 5.73 6.67 -10.99
N ARG A 124 5.16 7.89 -11.03
CA ARG A 124 5.58 8.98 -11.93
C ARG A 124 7.02 9.46 -11.69
N LEU A 125 7.55 9.28 -10.47
CA LEU A 125 8.97 9.56 -10.15
C LEU A 125 9.91 8.44 -10.61
N GLY A 126 9.38 7.30 -11.08
CA GLY A 126 10.15 6.12 -11.47
C GLY A 126 10.43 5.16 -10.32
N PHE A 127 9.77 5.34 -9.17
CA PHE A 127 10.02 4.55 -7.97
C PHE A 127 9.03 3.38 -7.80
N PHE A 128 9.41 2.40 -6.97
CA PHE A 128 8.55 1.28 -6.59
C PHE A 128 7.89 1.53 -5.22
N PRO A 129 6.56 1.69 -5.15
CA PRO A 129 5.85 1.90 -3.90
C PRO A 129 5.72 0.60 -3.08
N LEU A 130 5.97 0.68 -1.79
CA LEU A 130 5.71 -0.37 -0.79
C LEU A 130 4.78 0.20 0.28
N ILE A 131 3.56 -0.32 0.36
CA ILE A 131 2.53 0.25 1.23
C ILE A 131 2.48 -0.49 2.55
N LEU A 132 2.74 0.22 3.65
CA LEU A 132 2.62 -0.31 5.00
C LEU A 132 1.20 -0.04 5.49
N GLY A 133 0.45 -1.10 5.75
CA GLY A 133 -0.97 -0.99 6.04
C GLY A 133 -1.30 -0.69 7.49
N GLY A 134 -2.51 -0.15 7.65
CA GLY A 134 -3.46 -0.73 8.57
C GLY A 134 -4.26 -1.84 7.89
N GLY A 135 -5.58 -1.72 7.85
CA GLY A 135 -6.43 -2.80 7.35
C GLY A 135 -6.33 -3.06 5.84
N HIS A 136 -6.88 -4.19 5.40
CA HIS A 136 -6.80 -4.67 4.02
C HIS A 136 -7.52 -3.74 3.01
N GLU A 137 -8.36 -2.82 3.50
CA GLU A 137 -8.98 -1.73 2.73
C GLU A 137 -7.97 -0.86 1.95
N LEU A 138 -6.69 -0.85 2.34
CA LEU A 138 -5.63 -0.16 1.61
C LEU A 138 -5.50 -0.64 0.16
N ALA A 139 -5.83 -1.91 -0.12
CA ALA A 139 -5.57 -2.52 -1.42
C ALA A 139 -6.34 -1.82 -2.55
N LEU A 140 -7.51 -1.24 -2.26
CA LEU A 140 -8.25 -0.45 -3.26
C LEU A 140 -7.48 0.81 -3.67
N GLY A 141 -6.94 1.56 -2.71
CA GLY A 141 -6.14 2.75 -3.00
C GLY A 141 -4.83 2.39 -3.69
N HIS A 142 -4.19 1.30 -3.28
CA HIS A 142 -2.97 0.79 -3.90
C HIS A 142 -3.19 0.39 -5.36
N TYR A 143 -4.23 -0.40 -5.65
CA TYR A 143 -4.61 -0.79 -7.01
C TYR A 143 -4.90 0.44 -7.88
N ARG A 144 -5.76 1.34 -7.39
CA ARG A 144 -6.15 2.54 -8.13
C ARG A 144 -4.95 3.42 -8.48
N GLY A 145 -3.95 3.51 -7.61
CA GLY A 145 -2.73 4.27 -7.93
C GLY A 145 -1.92 3.70 -9.10
N HIS A 146 -1.76 2.37 -9.18
CA HIS A 146 -1.10 1.73 -10.32
C HIS A 146 -1.95 1.83 -11.58
N ARG A 147 -3.25 1.60 -11.48
CA ARG A 147 -4.21 1.80 -12.55
C ARG A 147 -4.11 3.22 -13.13
N ASP A 148 -4.20 4.23 -12.27
CA ASP A 148 -4.17 5.64 -12.68
C ASP A 148 -2.85 5.97 -13.40
N TYR A 149 -1.72 5.47 -12.88
CA TYR A 149 -0.42 5.60 -13.54
C TYR A 149 -0.37 4.97 -14.94
N MET A 150 -1.02 3.81 -15.15
CA MET A 150 -1.09 3.18 -16.47
C MET A 150 -2.02 3.94 -17.41
N THR A 151 -3.19 4.37 -16.93
CA THR A 151 -4.15 5.14 -17.74
C THR A 151 -3.62 6.51 -18.15
N ASP A 152 -2.86 7.19 -17.27
CA ASP A 152 -2.15 8.44 -17.59
C ASP A 152 -1.23 8.29 -18.81
N ARG A 153 -0.69 7.08 -19.00
CA ARG A 153 0.21 6.72 -20.11
C ARG A 153 -0.55 6.07 -21.27
N LYS A 154 -1.89 6.17 -21.27
CA LYS A 154 -2.80 5.60 -22.28
C LYS A 154 -2.67 4.08 -22.44
N GLN A 155 -2.30 3.39 -21.35
CA GLN A 155 -2.24 1.93 -21.31
C GLN A 155 -3.52 1.37 -20.72
N ILE A 156 -3.93 0.18 -21.18
CA ILE A 156 -4.97 -0.61 -20.52
C ILE A 156 -4.38 -1.14 -19.20
N PRO A 157 -5.03 -0.90 -18.06
CA PRO A 157 -4.61 -1.49 -16.80
C PRO A 157 -4.70 -3.01 -16.85
N ASP A 158 -3.56 -3.66 -16.96
CA ASP A 158 -3.39 -5.12 -16.91
C ASP A 158 -2.56 -5.45 -15.67
N ILE A 159 -3.25 -5.65 -14.55
CA ILE A 159 -2.66 -5.75 -13.21
C ILE A 159 -3.01 -7.10 -12.61
N GLY A 160 -1.99 -7.91 -12.34
CA GLY A 160 -2.10 -9.14 -11.56
C GLY A 160 -2.14 -8.86 -10.06
N ILE A 161 -3.15 -9.37 -9.37
CA ILE A 161 -3.32 -9.26 -7.92
C ILE A 161 -3.10 -10.65 -7.30
N ILE A 162 -2.03 -10.79 -6.53
CA ILE A 162 -1.77 -11.97 -5.70
C ILE A 162 -2.03 -11.57 -4.25
N ASN A 163 -3.05 -12.19 -3.65
CA ASN A 163 -3.45 -11.97 -2.28
C ASN A 163 -3.09 -13.20 -1.43
N PHE A 164 -2.37 -12.99 -0.32
CA PHE A 164 -2.09 -14.03 0.66
C PHE A 164 -3.01 -13.82 1.85
N ASP A 165 -4.15 -14.51 1.87
CA ASP A 165 -5.19 -14.29 2.88
C ASP A 165 -6.01 -15.56 3.14
N ALA A 166 -6.51 -15.67 4.37
CA ALA A 166 -7.53 -16.64 4.74
C ALA A 166 -8.92 -16.29 4.16
N HIS A 167 -9.14 -15.04 3.74
CA HIS A 167 -10.40 -14.52 3.22
C HIS A 167 -10.29 -14.12 1.75
N PHE A 168 -11.39 -14.26 1.00
CA PHE A 168 -11.44 -13.76 -0.38
C PHE A 168 -11.49 -12.23 -0.46
N ASP A 169 -12.09 -11.60 0.55
CA ASP A 169 -12.43 -10.17 0.58
C ASP A 169 -13.18 -9.66 -0.68
N LEU A 170 -14.14 -10.49 -1.11
CA LEU A 170 -15.08 -10.23 -2.19
C LEU A 170 -16.50 -9.90 -1.67
N ARG A 171 -16.62 -9.28 -0.49
CA ARG A 171 -17.94 -8.98 0.09
C ARG A 171 -18.68 -7.94 -0.74
N PRO A 172 -20.03 -7.99 -0.77
CA PRO A 172 -20.85 -6.90 -1.28
C PRO A 172 -20.53 -5.58 -0.55
N PHE A 173 -20.61 -4.46 -1.26
CA PHE A 173 -20.29 -3.13 -0.74
C PHE A 173 -21.46 -2.15 -0.88
N THR A 174 -22.69 -2.63 -0.69
CA THR A 174 -23.90 -1.80 -0.72
C THR A 174 -23.87 -0.67 0.32
N ASN A 175 -23.14 -0.88 1.42
CA ASN A 175 -22.98 0.08 2.52
C ASN A 175 -21.63 0.83 2.47
N GLY A 176 -21.00 0.89 1.30
CA GLY A 176 -19.70 1.53 1.10
C GLY A 176 -18.52 0.58 1.28
N SER A 177 -17.30 1.14 1.27
CA SER A 177 -16.06 0.36 1.32
C SER A 177 -15.77 -0.14 2.74
N SER A 178 -15.18 -1.32 2.86
CA SER A 178 -14.67 -1.89 4.11
C SER A 178 -13.38 -2.68 3.89
N SER A 179 -12.85 -3.31 4.95
CA SER A 179 -11.68 -4.19 4.85
C SER A 179 -11.94 -5.50 4.14
N GLY A 180 -13.18 -5.78 3.68
CA GLY A 180 -13.54 -7.05 3.04
C GLY A 180 -14.15 -6.90 1.65
N THR A 181 -14.10 -5.71 1.04
CA THR A 181 -14.84 -5.39 -0.20
C THR A 181 -13.96 -5.02 -1.38
N MET A 182 -12.71 -4.65 -1.13
CA MET A 182 -11.80 -4.01 -2.09
C MET A 182 -11.66 -4.81 -3.39
N PHE A 183 -11.51 -6.14 -3.35
CA PHE A 183 -11.33 -6.92 -4.57
C PHE A 183 -12.61 -7.00 -5.41
N ARG A 184 -13.79 -6.95 -4.79
CA ARG A 184 -15.07 -6.88 -5.52
C ARG A 184 -15.30 -5.48 -6.10
N GLN A 185 -14.81 -4.45 -5.44
CA GLN A 185 -14.80 -3.09 -5.98
C GLN A 185 -13.88 -2.99 -7.19
N ILE A 186 -12.67 -3.56 -7.10
CA ILE A 186 -11.72 -3.64 -8.21
C ILE A 186 -12.32 -4.39 -9.40
N ALA A 187 -12.89 -5.57 -9.17
CA ALA A 187 -13.52 -6.35 -10.23
C ALA A 187 -14.66 -5.58 -10.93
N LYS A 188 -15.52 -4.89 -10.16
CA LYS A 188 -16.58 -4.06 -10.74
C LYS A 188 -16.02 -2.89 -11.55
N GLU A 189 -15.00 -2.21 -11.04
CA GLU A 189 -14.33 -1.11 -11.75
C GLU A 189 -13.70 -1.56 -13.07
N ALA A 190 -13.03 -2.72 -13.06
CA ALA A 190 -12.44 -3.34 -14.24
C ALA A 190 -13.53 -3.73 -15.26
N GLY A 191 -14.57 -4.45 -14.82
CA GLY A 191 -15.67 -4.89 -15.67
C GLY A 191 -16.43 -3.72 -16.32
N ASN A 192 -16.73 -2.67 -15.56
CA ASN A 192 -17.38 -1.45 -16.10
C ASN A 192 -16.52 -0.74 -17.16
N SER A 193 -15.20 -0.92 -17.12
CA SER A 193 -14.25 -0.26 -18.02
C SER A 193 -13.78 -1.20 -19.15
N GLY A 194 -14.25 -2.45 -19.17
CA GLY A 194 -13.79 -3.48 -20.10
C GLY A 194 -12.33 -3.91 -19.89
N TRP A 195 -11.77 -3.70 -18.70
CA TRP A 195 -10.40 -4.09 -18.35
C TRP A 195 -10.37 -5.50 -17.76
N PRO A 196 -9.24 -6.23 -17.91
CA PRO A 196 -9.10 -7.53 -17.26
C PRO A 196 -9.07 -7.40 -15.73
N PHE A 197 -9.55 -8.45 -15.05
CA PHE A 197 -9.40 -8.62 -13.62
C PHE A 197 -8.65 -9.94 -13.34
N HIS A 198 -7.42 -9.82 -12.87
CA HIS A 198 -6.55 -10.96 -12.56
C HIS A 198 -6.35 -11.06 -11.05
N TYR A 199 -7.02 -12.01 -10.41
CA TYR A 199 -6.98 -12.19 -8.95
C TYR A 199 -6.68 -13.63 -8.55
N LEU A 200 -5.66 -13.79 -7.71
CA LEU A 200 -5.27 -15.07 -7.14
C LEU A 200 -5.20 -14.93 -5.61
N CYS A 201 -6.07 -15.63 -4.89
CA CYS A 201 -6.02 -15.72 -3.43
C CYS A 201 -5.34 -17.03 -3.00
N ILE A 202 -4.25 -16.93 -2.25
CA ILE A 202 -3.44 -18.04 -1.74
C ILE A 202 -3.60 -18.12 -0.23
N GLY A 203 -3.88 -19.32 0.29
CA GLY A 203 -4.06 -19.55 1.74
C GLY A 203 -5.52 -19.49 2.22
N ILE A 204 -6.48 -19.49 1.28
CA ILE A 204 -7.90 -19.40 1.59
C ILE A 204 -8.34 -20.46 2.61
N GLN A 205 -9.05 -20.02 3.65
CA GLN A 205 -9.57 -20.90 4.69
C GLN A 205 -11.08 -21.08 4.49
N ARG A 206 -11.51 -22.32 4.23
CA ARG A 206 -12.92 -22.63 3.94
C ARG A 206 -13.86 -22.22 5.06
N PHE A 207 -13.44 -22.35 6.31
CA PHE A 207 -14.25 -21.99 7.48
C PHE A 207 -14.33 -20.47 7.74
N SER A 208 -13.52 -19.68 7.05
CA SER A 208 -13.54 -18.21 7.16
C SER A 208 -14.37 -17.52 6.08
N ASN A 209 -14.94 -18.28 5.14
CA ASN A 209 -15.66 -17.75 3.98
C ASN A 209 -17.02 -18.44 3.81
N THR A 210 -18.06 -17.65 3.56
CA THR A 210 -19.38 -18.19 3.20
C THR A 210 -19.35 -18.81 1.81
N LEU A 211 -20.29 -19.71 1.51
CA LEU A 211 -20.43 -20.30 0.18
C LEU A 211 -20.66 -19.25 -0.92
N GLU A 212 -21.29 -18.11 -0.58
CA GLU A 212 -21.46 -16.99 -1.51
C GLU A 212 -20.12 -16.43 -2.00
N LEU A 213 -19.12 -16.31 -1.12
CA LEU A 213 -17.81 -15.78 -1.49
C LEU A 213 -17.05 -16.73 -2.44
N PHE A 214 -17.19 -18.05 -2.24
CA PHE A 214 -16.66 -19.05 -3.19
C PHE A 214 -17.33 -18.95 -4.56
N LYS A 215 -18.66 -18.82 -4.61
CA LYS A 215 -19.40 -18.63 -5.88
C LYS A 215 -19.01 -17.33 -6.55
N THR A 216 -18.88 -16.25 -5.77
CA THR A 216 -18.46 -14.93 -6.27
C THR A 216 -17.06 -15.01 -6.87
N ALA A 217 -16.11 -15.67 -6.19
CA ALA A 217 -14.76 -15.88 -6.71
C ALA A 217 -14.79 -16.58 -8.08
N ALA A 218 -15.46 -17.73 -8.17
CA ALA A 218 -15.57 -18.50 -9.42
C ALA A 218 -16.31 -17.78 -10.57
N GLN A 219 -17.14 -16.79 -10.28
CA GLN A 219 -17.82 -15.98 -11.29
C GLN A 219 -16.99 -14.78 -11.77
N THR A 220 -16.10 -14.29 -10.91
CA THR A 220 -15.33 -13.06 -11.16
C THR A 220 -13.99 -13.36 -11.82
N GLY A 221 -13.52 -14.61 -11.75
CA GLY A 221 -12.31 -15.13 -12.37
C GLY A 221 -12.22 -16.63 -12.26
#